data_AF-A0A815CIN8-F1
#
_entry.id   AF-A0A815CIN8-F1
#
_cell.length_a   1.000
_cell.length_b   1.000
_cell.length_c   1.000
_cell.angle_alpha   90.00
_cell.angle_beta   90.00
_cell.angle_gamma   90.00
#
_symmetry.space_group_name_H-M   'P 1'
#
loop_
_entity.id
_entity.type
_entity.pdbx_description
1 polymer ?
#
loop_
_entity_poly.entity_id
_entity_poly.type
_entity_poly.pdbx_seq_one_letter_code
_entity_poly.pdbx_strand_id
1 'polypeptide(L)'
;MLSTTDRAIQLSSCTWDVHIHEIVIIILTGGTVILLRSEQGSRNMDYLSQIIEIHQATYICIVPTLQILLFDIVEAQKTYSRVNTLRLIWSVD
;
A
#
# COMPACT_ATOMS: atom_id res chain seq x y z
N MET A 1 -0.91 5.38 15.56
CA MET A 1 0.27 6.19 15.22
C MET A 1 1.25 5.32 14.46
N LEU A 2 1.93 5.87 13.46
CA LEU A 2 3.00 5.19 12.72
C LEU A 2 4.24 5.04 13.63
N SER A 3 5.00 3.98 13.41
CA SER A 3 6.10 3.54 14.27
C SER A 3 7.20 2.83 13.49
N THR A 4 8.28 2.46 14.17
CA THR A 4 9.42 1.75 13.57
C THR A 4 9.06 0.38 13.01
N THR A 5 7.93 -0.21 13.40
CA THR A 5 7.46 -1.49 12.87
C THR A 5 6.57 -1.34 11.64
N ASP A 6 6.21 -0.12 11.24
CA ASP A 6 5.34 0.12 10.11
C ASP A 6 6.07 -0.01 8.78
N ARG A 7 5.36 -0.60 7.81
CA ARG A 7 5.86 -0.96 6.49
C ARG A 7 4.88 -0.39 5.47
N ALA A 8 5.25 0.72 4.87
CA ALA A 8 4.39 1.50 4.01
C ALA A 8 4.64 1.21 2.53
N ILE A 9 3.58 1.13 1.74
CA ILE A 9 3.70 1.05 0.29
C ILE A 9 3.78 2.45 -0.29
N GLN A 10 4.79 2.69 -1.11
CA GLN A 10 4.88 3.86 -1.97
C GLN A 10 4.11 3.55 -3.26
N LEU A 11 2.86 3.99 -3.32
CA LEU A 11 1.90 3.70 -4.39
C LEU A 11 1.75 4.90 -5.33
N SER A 12 1.70 6.10 -4.77
CA SER A 12 1.37 7.34 -5.47
C SER A 12 2.54 7.83 -6.32
N SER A 13 2.28 8.34 -7.53
CA SER A 13 3.36 8.97 -8.33
C SER A 13 4.01 10.13 -7.53
N CYS A 14 5.32 10.33 -7.69
CA CYS A 14 6.06 11.40 -7.02
C CYS A 14 5.62 12.82 -7.43
N THR A 15 4.73 12.94 -8.41
CA THR A 15 4.07 14.19 -8.81
C THR A 15 2.88 14.57 -7.95
N TRP A 16 2.34 13.65 -7.13
CA TRP A 16 1.22 13.89 -6.21
C TRP A 16 1.72 14.00 -4.78
N ASP A 17 1.29 14.99 -4.03
CA ASP A 17 1.71 15.29 -2.65
C ASP A 17 1.67 14.09 -1.68
N VAL A 18 0.73 13.15 -1.87
CA VAL A 18 0.60 11.91 -1.11
C VAL A 18 1.91 11.12 -0.99
N HIS A 19 2.79 11.14 -2.01
CA HIS A 19 4.08 10.44 -1.96
C HIS A 19 4.97 10.90 -0.77
N ILE A 20 4.80 12.14 -0.30
CA ILE A 20 5.52 12.67 0.87
C ILE A 20 5.10 11.91 2.13
N HIS A 21 3.81 11.64 2.29
CA HIS A 21 3.30 10.84 3.41
C HIS A 21 3.74 9.38 3.33
N GLU A 22 3.76 8.80 2.12
CA GLU A 22 4.17 7.41 1.90
C GLU A 22 5.67 7.19 2.17
N ILE A 23 6.51 8.20 1.91
CA ILE A 23 7.97 8.09 2.01
C ILE A 23 8.51 8.80 3.26
N VAL A 24 8.35 10.13 3.33
CA VAL A 24 9.06 10.99 4.29
C VAL A 24 8.61 10.72 5.71
N ILE A 25 7.29 10.65 5.95
CA ILE A 25 6.77 10.40 7.31
C ILE A 25 7.23 9.04 7.81
N ILE A 26 7.23 8.02 6.95
CA ILE A 26 7.62 6.66 7.31
C ILE A 26 9.10 6.59 7.69
N ILE A 27 9.96 7.23 6.90
CA ILE A 27 11.40 7.33 7.21
C ILE A 27 11.61 8.11 8.52
N LEU A 28 10.90 9.22 8.75
CA LEU A 28 11.01 9.99 10.00
C LEU A 28 10.58 9.18 11.24
N THR A 29 9.65 8.25 11.10
CA THR A 29 9.25 7.32 12.18
C THR A 29 10.19 6.12 12.35
N GLY A 30 11.19 5.96 11.49
CA GLY A 30 12.09 4.79 11.46
C GLY A 30 11.45 3.53 10.90
N GLY A 31 10.36 3.65 10.15
CA GLY A 31 9.67 2.56 9.48
C GLY A 31 10.33 2.15 8.16
N THR A 32 9.68 1.23 7.44
CA THR A 32 10.15 0.72 6.14
C THR A 32 9.27 1.24 5.01
N VAL A 33 9.89 1.72 3.92
CA VAL A 33 9.19 2.06 2.68
C VAL A 33 9.36 0.93 1.67
N ILE A 34 8.25 0.44 1.12
CA ILE A 34 8.17 -0.59 0.09
C ILE A 34 7.95 0.12 -1.24
N LEU A 35 9.00 0.16 -2.07
CA LEU A 35 8.96 0.76 -3.40
C LEU A 35 8.43 -0.26 -4.42
N LEU A 36 7.35 0.10 -5.14
CA LEU A 36 6.80 -0.73 -6.20
C LEU A 36 7.67 -0.66 -7.46
N ARG A 37 7.69 -1.77 -8.21
CA ARG A 37 8.38 -1.78 -9.52
C ARG A 37 7.52 -1.04 -10.57
N SER A 38 8.16 -0.10 -11.26
CA SER A 38 7.57 1.00 -12.03
C SER A 38 6.64 0.62 -13.19
N GLU A 39 6.66 -0.60 -13.73
CA GLU A 39 5.89 -0.88 -14.96
C GLU A 39 4.44 -1.31 -14.72
N GLN A 40 4.07 -1.76 -13.50
CA GLN A 40 2.75 -2.33 -13.21
C GLN A 40 2.18 -2.00 -11.82
N GLY A 41 2.96 -1.35 -10.94
CA GLY A 41 2.70 -1.29 -9.50
C GLY A 41 1.33 -0.74 -9.08
N SER A 42 0.91 0.39 -9.65
CA SER A 42 -0.35 1.05 -9.27
C SER A 42 -1.58 0.58 -10.04
N ARG A 43 -1.40 -0.17 -11.13
CA ARG A 43 -2.50 -0.58 -12.04
C ARG A 43 -2.85 -2.07 -11.95
N ASN A 44 -2.01 -2.87 -11.30
CA ASN A 44 -2.24 -4.29 -11.11
C ASN A 44 -2.50 -4.59 -9.62
N MET A 45 -3.77 -4.73 -9.24
CA MET A 45 -4.11 -4.98 -7.83
C MET A 45 -3.80 -6.41 -7.38
N ASP A 46 -3.70 -7.37 -8.30
CA ASP A 46 -3.22 -8.71 -7.95
C ASP A 46 -1.75 -8.65 -7.52
N TYR A 47 -0.92 -7.96 -8.30
CA TYR A 47 0.48 -7.67 -7.93
C TYR A 47 0.55 -6.89 -6.62
N LEU A 48 -0.26 -5.85 -6.43
CA LEU A 48 -0.30 -5.09 -5.19
C LEU A 48 -0.63 -5.99 -3.99
N SER A 49 -1.63 -6.87 -4.11
CA SER A 49 -1.99 -7.84 -3.06
C SER A 49 -0.84 -8.81 -2.74
N GLN A 50 -0.09 -9.28 -3.75
CA GLN A 50 1.08 -10.11 -3.54
C GLN A 50 2.22 -9.35 -2.84
N ILE A 51 2.42 -8.07 -3.17
CA ILE A 51 3.42 -7.24 -2.50
C ILE A 51 3.04 -6.98 -1.04
N ILE A 52 1.76 -6.72 -0.75
CA ILE A 52 1.26 -6.58 0.62
C ILE A 52 1.59 -7.85 1.42
N GLU A 53 1.32 -9.03 0.85
CA GLU A 53 1.63 -10.32 1.48
C GLU A 53 3.13 -10.55 1.66
N ILE A 54 3.92 -10.49 0.59
CA ILE A 54 5.35 -10.82 0.59
C ILE A 54 6.12 -9.89 1.53
N HIS A 55 5.80 -8.61 1.50
CA HIS A 55 6.51 -7.61 2.29
C HIS A 55 5.82 -7.29 3.62
N GLN A 56 4.70 -7.96 3.94
CA GLN A 56 3.93 -7.75 5.17
C GLN A 56 3.61 -6.27 5.39
N ALA A 57 3.06 -5.61 4.37
CA ALA A 57 2.77 -4.18 4.44
C ALA A 57 1.71 -3.90 5.53
N THR A 58 1.90 -2.83 6.30
CA THR A 58 1.01 -2.45 7.41
C THR A 58 0.23 -1.17 7.14
N TYR A 59 0.73 -0.35 6.20
CA TYR A 59 0.16 0.95 5.86
C TYR A 59 0.11 1.13 4.34
N ILE A 60 -1.03 1.58 3.84
CA ILE A 60 -1.21 1.98 2.45
C ILE A 60 -2.04 3.26 2.37
N CYS A 61 -1.59 4.18 1.53
CA CYS A 61 -2.42 5.29 1.07
C CYS A 61 -2.93 4.97 -0.33
N ILE A 62 -4.24 5.05 -0.54
CA ILE A 62 -4.88 4.57 -1.76
C ILE A 62 -6.16 5.37 -2.04
N VAL A 63 -6.40 5.73 -3.31
CA VAL A 63 -7.64 6.40 -3.70
C VAL A 63 -8.84 5.41 -3.65
N PRO A 64 -10.08 5.88 -3.41
CA PRO A 64 -11.24 5.01 -3.30
C PRO A 64 -11.44 4.04 -4.47
N THR A 65 -11.18 4.49 -5.70
CA THR A 65 -11.33 3.66 -6.90
C THR A 65 -10.36 2.48 -6.93
N LEU A 66 -9.10 2.68 -6.56
CA LEU A 66 -8.12 1.59 -6.47
C LEU A 66 -8.39 0.68 -5.27
N GLN A 67 -8.91 1.22 -4.17
CA GLN A 67 -9.30 0.43 -3.00
C GLN A 67 -10.40 -0.56 -3.34
N ILE A 68 -11.43 -0.13 -4.07
CA ILE A 68 -12.52 -1.02 -4.52
C ILE A 68 -11.96 -2.12 -5.42
N LEU A 69 -11.12 -1.77 -6.41
CA LEU A 69 -10.50 -2.76 -7.30
C LEU A 69 -9.63 -3.78 -6.56
N LEU A 70 -8.92 -3.36 -5.51
CA LEU A 70 -8.15 -4.26 -4.66
C LEU A 70 -9.05 -5.25 -3.93
N PHE A 71 -10.18 -4.79 -3.37
CA PHE A 71 -11.13 -5.65 -2.68
C PHE A 71 -11.81 -6.63 -3.63
N ASP A 72 -12.25 -6.17 -4.81
CA ASP A 72 -12.86 -7.02 -5.83
C ASP A 72 -11.93 -8.18 -6.24
N ILE A 73 -10.63 -7.91 -6.41
CA ILE A 73 -9.63 -8.92 -6.78
C ILE A 73 -9.38 -9.90 -5.62
N VAL A 74 -9.25 -9.42 -4.40
CA VAL A 74 -9.06 -10.27 -3.21
C VAL A 74 -10.27 -11.17 -2.97
N GLU A 75 -11.47 -10.64 -3.14
CA GLU A 75 -12.72 -11.39 -3.00
C GLU A 75 -12.87 -12.45 -4.11
N ALA A 76 -12.69 -12.06 -5.38
CA ALA A 76 -12.80 -12.96 -6.52
C ALA A 76 -11.81 -14.14 -6.44
N GLN A 77 -10.60 -13.90 -5.93
CA GLN A 77 -9.57 -14.93 -5.75
C GLN A 77 -9.61 -15.61 -4.38
N LYS A 78 -10.53 -15.22 -3.48
CA LYS A 78 -10.62 -15.70 -2.09
C LYS A 78 -9.31 -15.61 -1.30
N THR A 79 -8.51 -14.59 -1.57
CA THR A 79 -7.13 -14.44 -1.03
C THR A 79 -7.04 -13.38 0.06
N TYR A 80 -8.03 -13.34 0.96
CA TYR A 80 -8.11 -12.40 2.07
C TYR A 80 -6.83 -12.36 2.93
N SER A 81 -6.12 -13.49 3.03
CA SER A 81 -4.83 -13.58 3.73
C SER A 81 -3.80 -12.57 3.24
N ARG A 82 -3.85 -12.18 1.95
CA ARG A 82 -2.89 -11.26 1.34
C ARG A 82 -2.91 -9.86 1.92
N VAL A 83 -4.04 -9.44 2.50
CA VAL A 83 -4.22 -8.08 3.02
C VAL A 83 -4.37 -8.01 4.54
N ASN A 84 -4.23 -9.15 5.24
CA ASN A 84 -4.42 -9.24 6.69
C ASN A 84 -3.45 -8.42 7.53
N THR A 85 -2.29 -8.06 6.98
CA THR A 85 -1.28 -7.25 7.68
C THR A 85 -1.60 -5.75 7.64
N LEU A 86 -2.47 -5.30 6.73
CA LEU A 86 -2.84 -3.91 6.63
C LEU A 86 -3.61 -3.50 7.88
N ARG A 87 -2.98 -2.63 8.68
CA ARG A 87 -3.55 -2.09 9.91
C ARG A 87 -4.16 -0.71 9.67
N LEU A 88 -3.59 0.05 8.75
CA LEU A 88 -4.01 1.42 8.46
C LEU A 88 -4.14 1.62 6.94
N ILE A 89 -5.36 1.95 6.52
CA ILE A 89 -5.68 2.28 5.14
C ILE A 89 -6.10 3.75 5.15
N TRP A 90 -5.32 4.59 4.48
CA TRP A 90 -5.67 6.00 4.31
C TRP A 90 -6.24 6.21 2.92
N SER A 91 -7.56 6.45 2.87
CA SER A 91 -8.23 6.84 1.65
C SER A 91 -8.06 8.33 1.42
N VAL A 92 -7.51 8.71 0.26
CA VAL A 92 -7.33 10.09 -0.18
C VAL A 92 -8.33 10.39 -1.29
N ASP A 93 -9.09 11.48 -1.13
CA ASP A 93 -10.13 11.94 -2.06
C ASP A 93 -9.54 12.57 -3.34
#